data_AF-A0A1U8P8D6-F1
#
_entry.id   AF-A0A1U8P8D6-F1
#
_cell.length_a   1.000
_cell.length_b   1.000
_cell.length_c   1.000
_cell.angle_alpha   90.00
_cell.angle_beta   90.00
_cell.angle_gamma   90.00
#
_symmetry.space_group_name_H-M   'P 1'
#
loop_
_entity.id
_entity.type
_entity.pdbx_description
1 polymer ?
#
loop_
_entity_poly.entity_id
_entity_poly.type
_entity_poly.pdbx_seq_one_letter_code
_entity_poly.pdbx_strand_id
1 'polypeptide(L)'
;MVSLTSILLHAFLWLALAATTFSLSPNFYEKFVRKERHMGASLLRLHFHNCFINGCDGSLLLDSTCSSETEKNAHGNLNFVRGFLVIDKIKAKVDRVCGRPVVSCADILVVAT
;
A
#
# COMPACT_ATOMS: atom_id res chain seq x y z
N MET A 1 27.81 -20.74 22.05
CA MET A 1 26.83 -21.72 21.53
C MET A 1 25.52 -20.98 21.33
N VAL A 2 25.10 -20.74 20.08
CA VAL A 2 23.84 -20.03 19.80
C VAL A 2 22.69 -21.00 20.08
N SER A 3 21.74 -20.61 20.93
CA SER A 3 20.58 -21.45 21.27
C SER A 3 19.71 -21.74 20.04
N LEU A 4 19.13 -22.93 19.96
CA LEU A 4 18.16 -23.30 18.93
C LEU A 4 17.00 -22.28 18.84
N THR A 5 16.60 -21.71 19.97
CA THR A 5 15.60 -20.63 20.04
C THR A 5 16.06 -19.35 19.34
N SER A 6 17.35 -19.03 19.44
CA SER A 6 17.94 -17.86 18.77
C SER A 6 18.04 -18.09 17.26
N ILE A 7 18.42 -19.29 16.81
CA ILE A 7 18.47 -19.65 15.38
C ILE A 7 17.06 -19.59 14.77
N LEU A 8 16.05 -20.13 15.45
CA LEU A 8 14.66 -20.08 15.01
C LEU A 8 14.16 -18.63 14.93
N LEU A 9 14.43 -17.80 15.93
CA LEU A 9 14.01 -16.39 15.93
C LEU A 9 14.62 -15.61 14.75
N HIS A 10 15.90 -15.83 14.45
CA HIS A 10 16.56 -15.21 13.30
C HIS A 10 15.98 -15.75 11.98
N ALA A 11 15.74 -17.06 11.87
CA ALA A 11 15.12 -17.64 10.67
C ALA A 11 13.71 -17.07 10.42
N PHE A 12 12.91 -16.89 11.46
CA PHE A 12 11.61 -16.21 11.36
C PHE A 12 11.75 -14.74 10.99
N LEU A 13 12.74 -14.03 11.56
CA LEU A 13 13.01 -12.64 11.24
C LEU A 13 13.42 -12.49 9.77
N TRP A 14 14.29 -13.38 9.26
CA TRP A 14 14.71 -13.41 7.85
C TRP A 14 13.59 -13.84 6.90
N LEU A 15 12.71 -14.76 7.29
CA LEU A 15 11.51 -15.10 6.51
C LEU A 15 10.51 -13.95 6.45
N ALA A 16 10.31 -13.24 7.56
CA ALA A 16 9.47 -12.04 7.62
C ALA A 16 10.07 -10.87 6.82
N LEU A 17 11.40 -10.67 6.91
CA LEU A 17 12.12 -9.73 6.08
C LEU A 17 12.03 -10.11 4.60
N ALA A 18 12.21 -11.40 4.26
CA ALA A 18 12.12 -11.87 2.89
C ALA A 18 10.70 -11.67 2.30
N ALA A 19 9.65 -11.90 3.09
CA ALA A 19 8.27 -11.69 2.68
C ALA A 19 7.93 -10.19 2.47
N THR A 20 8.51 -9.31 3.30
CA THR A 20 8.36 -7.85 3.16
C THR A 20 9.18 -7.31 1.98
N THR A 21 10.43 -7.77 1.79
CA THR A 21 11.25 -7.40 0.63
C THR A 21 10.70 -7.94 -0.69
N PHE A 22 9.99 -9.08 -0.69
CA PHE A 22 9.39 -9.65 -1.89
C PHE A 22 8.10 -8.92 -2.32
N SER A 23 7.32 -8.42 -1.36
CA SER A 23 6.12 -7.60 -1.63
C SER A 23 6.46 -6.25 -2.28
N LEU A 24 7.67 -5.75 -2.03
CA LEU A 24 8.23 -4.53 -2.60
C LEU A 24 9.28 -4.81 -3.67
N SER A 25 9.22 -5.98 -4.33
CA SER A 25 10.13 -6.23 -5.45
C SER A 25 9.96 -5.09 -6.46
N PRO A 26 11.04 -4.36 -6.81
CA PRO A 26 10.95 -3.27 -7.77
C PRO A 26 10.27 -3.74 -9.06
N ASN A 27 10.46 -5.00 -9.46
CA ASN A 27 9.81 -5.59 -10.62
C ASN A 27 8.27 -5.61 -10.57
N PHE A 28 7.66 -5.73 -9.38
CA PHE A 28 6.20 -5.72 -9.24
C PHE A 28 5.66 -4.29 -9.29
N TYR A 29 6.28 -3.37 -8.55
CA TYR A 29 5.93 -1.95 -8.57
C TYR A 29 6.11 -1.33 -9.97
N GLU A 30 7.26 -1.58 -10.59
CA GLU A 30 7.60 -1.17 -11.96
C GLU A 30 6.59 -1.68 -12.99
N LYS A 31 6.00 -2.87 -12.78
CA LYS A 31 4.98 -3.41 -13.69
C LYS A 31 3.71 -2.54 -13.75
N PHE A 32 3.32 -1.91 -12.64
CA PHE A 32 2.14 -1.04 -12.61
C PHE A 32 2.48 0.40 -12.92
N VAL A 33 3.63 0.88 -12.44
CA VAL A 33 4.04 2.27 -12.64
C VAL A 33 4.57 2.52 -14.05
N ARG A 34 5.36 1.61 -14.65
CA ARG A 34 5.85 1.80 -16.03
C ARG A 34 4.76 1.73 -17.08
N LYS A 35 3.62 1.11 -16.77
CA LYS A 35 2.50 1.02 -17.70
C LYS A 35 1.88 2.39 -17.97
N GLU A 36 1.94 3.30 -17.00
CA GLU A 36 1.43 4.66 -17.11
C GLU A 36 2.49 5.65 -16.62
N ARG A 37 3.14 6.39 -17.54
CA ARG A 37 4.25 7.32 -17.21
C ARG A 37 3.96 8.29 -16.05
N HIS A 38 2.69 8.65 -15.86
CA HIS A 38 2.28 9.61 -14.83
C HIS A 38 1.80 8.94 -13.52
N MET A 39 1.94 7.63 -13.38
CA MET A 39 1.44 6.90 -12.21
C MET A 39 2.16 7.34 -10.93
N GLY A 40 3.49 7.52 -10.95
CA GLY A 40 4.24 8.00 -9.79
C GLY A 40 3.73 9.35 -9.27
N ALA A 41 3.55 10.33 -10.16
CA ALA A 41 2.97 11.63 -9.80
C ALA A 41 1.54 11.53 -9.25
N SER A 42 0.79 10.52 -9.70
CA SER A 42 -0.59 10.31 -9.25
C SER A 42 -0.65 9.66 -7.87
N LEU A 43 0.24 8.72 -7.59
CA LEU A 43 0.40 8.10 -6.28
C LEU A 43 0.90 9.13 -5.25
N LEU A 44 1.84 10.00 -5.64
CA LEU A 44 2.26 11.13 -4.81
C LEU A 44 1.11 12.06 -4.46
N ARG A 45 0.26 12.42 -5.45
CA ARG A 45 -0.93 13.22 -5.20
C ARG A 45 -1.92 12.48 -4.29
N LEU A 46 -2.15 11.20 -4.53
CA LEU A 46 -3.04 10.38 -3.70
C LEU A 46 -2.56 10.32 -2.24
N HIS A 47 -1.26 10.11 -2.02
CA HIS A 47 -0.65 10.11 -0.70
C HIS A 47 -0.78 11.48 -0.01
N PHE A 48 -0.47 12.57 -0.73
CA PHE A 48 -0.65 13.92 -0.21
C PHE A 48 -2.10 14.18 0.22
N HIS A 49 -3.08 13.88 -0.64
CA HIS A 49 -4.49 14.10 -0.33
C HIS A 49 -4.99 13.22 0.83
N ASN A 50 -4.49 11.99 0.95
CA ASN A 50 -4.78 11.12 2.08
C ASN A 50 -4.25 11.71 3.39
N CYS A 51 -3.03 12.27 3.41
CA CYS A 51 -2.44 12.82 4.62
C CYS A 51 -2.99 14.20 5.01
N PHE A 52 -3.54 14.96 4.05
CA PHE A 52 -3.96 16.35 4.27
C PHE A 52 -5.26 16.46 5.07
N ILE A 53 -6.14 15.46 4.96
CA ILE A 53 -7.40 15.38 5.71
C ILE A 53 -7.26 14.28 6.74
N ASN A 54 -7.46 14.60 8.03
CA ASN A 54 -7.43 13.64 9.15
C ASN A 54 -6.17 12.77 9.32
N GLY A 55 -5.13 12.98 8.52
CA GLY A 55 -3.82 12.32 8.62
C GLY A 55 -3.70 11.09 7.72
N CYS A 56 -2.52 10.47 7.68
CA CYS A 56 -2.22 9.36 6.77
C CYS A 56 -2.86 8.03 7.23
N ASP A 57 -4.18 7.93 7.25
CA ASP A 57 -4.91 6.78 7.80
C ASP A 57 -5.50 5.83 6.74
N GLY A 58 -5.58 6.28 5.48
CA GLY A 58 -6.10 5.51 4.37
C GLY A 58 -7.59 5.76 4.10
N SER A 59 -8.22 6.73 4.78
CA SER A 59 -9.63 7.07 4.62
C SER A 59 -10.01 7.41 3.19
N LEU A 60 -9.12 8.06 2.43
CA LEU A 60 -9.31 8.42 1.03
C LEU A 60 -9.49 7.20 0.10
N LEU A 61 -9.04 6.02 0.53
CA LEU A 61 -9.15 4.79 -0.26
C LEU A 61 -10.53 4.12 -0.15
N LEU A 62 -11.34 4.51 0.84
CA LEU A 62 -12.65 3.91 1.08
C LEU A 62 -13.69 4.37 0.06
N ASP A 63 -14.55 3.46 -0.40
CA ASP A 63 -15.70 3.79 -1.26
C ASP A 63 -16.92 4.18 -0.43
N SER A 64 -17.90 4.88 -1.04
CA SER A 64 -19.14 5.24 -0.35
C SER A 64 -19.89 3.98 0.08
N THR A 65 -20.51 4.06 1.25
CA THR A 65 -21.42 3.04 1.78
C THR A 65 -22.79 3.66 2.02
N CYS A 66 -23.81 2.86 2.37
CA CYS A 66 -25.14 3.39 2.69
C CYS A 66 -25.14 4.39 3.86
N SER A 67 -24.11 4.38 4.70
CA SER A 67 -24.01 5.23 5.90
C SER A 67 -22.85 6.23 5.88
N SER A 68 -22.02 6.24 4.83
CA SER A 68 -20.83 7.09 4.77
C SER A 68 -20.50 7.52 3.34
N GLU A 69 -20.24 8.80 3.14
CA GLU A 69 -19.75 9.34 1.88
C GLU A 69 -18.23 9.20 1.76
N THR A 70 -17.75 8.88 0.56
CA THR A 70 -16.31 8.78 0.28
C THR A 70 -15.66 10.14 0.09
N GLU A 71 -14.44 10.27 0.61
CA GLU A 71 -13.56 11.40 0.32
C GLU A 71 -13.15 11.45 -1.16
N LYS A 72 -13.27 10.35 -1.92
CA LYS A 72 -13.04 10.34 -3.37
C LYS A 72 -13.96 11.30 -4.11
N ASN A 73 -15.14 11.58 -3.56
CA ASN A 73 -16.14 12.48 -4.13
C ASN A 73 -15.95 13.95 -3.69
N ALA A 74 -14.99 14.24 -2.82
CA ALA A 74 -14.67 15.61 -2.45
C ALA A 74 -14.22 16.40 -3.68
N HIS A 75 -14.50 17.71 -3.70
CA HIS A 75 -14.28 18.57 -4.88
C HIS A 75 -12.84 18.49 -5.44
N GLY A 76 -11.83 18.39 -4.56
CA GLY A 76 -10.42 18.29 -4.96
C GLY A 76 -9.96 16.90 -5.43
N ASN A 77 -10.79 15.87 -5.23
CA ASN A 77 -10.49 14.46 -5.48
C ASN A 77 -11.27 13.91 -6.67
N LEU A 78 -12.55 14.27 -6.77
CA LEU A 78 -13.49 13.75 -7.76
C LEU A 78 -12.96 13.94 -9.18
N ASN A 79 -12.84 12.85 -9.93
CA ASN A 79 -12.28 12.79 -11.30
C ASN A 79 -10.81 13.22 -11.46
N PHE A 80 -10.11 13.62 -10.40
CA PHE A 80 -8.72 14.10 -10.47
C PHE A 80 -7.71 13.15 -9.84
N VAL A 81 -8.00 12.66 -8.64
CA VAL A 81 -7.12 11.72 -7.94
C VAL A 81 -7.30 10.34 -8.58
N ARG A 82 -6.18 9.65 -8.81
CA ARG A 82 -6.15 8.33 -9.46
C ARG A 82 -5.05 7.47 -8.84
N GLY A 83 -4.99 6.20 -9.24
CA GLY A 83 -4.04 5.22 -8.69
C GLY A 83 -4.65 4.25 -7.68
N PHE A 84 -5.95 4.40 -7.35
CA PHE A 84 -6.67 3.48 -6.44
C PHE A 84 -6.49 2.00 -6.84
N LEU A 85 -6.69 1.68 -8.12
CA LEU A 85 -6.53 0.31 -8.63
C LEU A 85 -5.09 -0.23 -8.50
N VAL A 86 -4.08 0.65 -8.51
CA VAL A 86 -2.69 0.22 -8.30
C VAL A 86 -2.49 -0.16 -6.83
N ILE A 87 -3.00 0.66 -5.91
CA ILE A 87 -2.98 0.37 -4.47
C ILE A 87 -3.73 -0.94 -4.16
N ASP A 88 -4.91 -1.16 -4.74
CA ASP A 88 -5.66 -2.41 -4.56
C ASP A 88 -4.87 -3.64 -5.00
N LYS A 89 -4.17 -3.54 -6.15
CA LYS A 89 -3.34 -4.62 -6.67
C LYS A 89 -2.12 -4.88 -5.81
N ILE A 90 -1.50 -3.83 -5.26
CA ILE A 90 -0.40 -3.96 -4.30
C ILE A 90 -0.91 -4.63 -3.02
N LYS A 91 -2.01 -4.14 -2.45
CA LYS A 91 -2.63 -4.70 -1.25
C LYS A 91 -2.98 -6.18 -1.42
N ALA A 92 -3.65 -6.55 -2.51
CA ALA A 92 -4.00 -7.95 -2.80
C ALA A 92 -2.74 -8.83 -2.93
N LYS A 93 -1.66 -8.31 -3.54
CA LYS A 93 -0.40 -9.05 -3.66
C LYS A 93 0.29 -9.22 -2.31
N VAL A 94 0.38 -8.16 -1.52
CA VAL A 94 0.96 -8.17 -0.17
C VAL A 94 0.22 -9.18 0.70
N ASP A 95 -1.11 -9.08 0.77
CA ASP A 95 -1.92 -9.97 1.60
C ASP A 95 -1.78 -11.43 1.16
N ARG A 96 -1.68 -11.69 -0.16
CA ARG A 96 -1.42 -13.04 -0.68
C ARG A 96 -0.04 -13.57 -0.27
N VAL A 97 1.00 -12.74 -0.32
CA VAL A 97 2.37 -13.15 0.07
C VAL A 97 2.44 -13.38 1.57
N CYS A 98 1.77 -12.53 2.35
CA CYS A 98 1.76 -12.63 3.81
C CYS A 98 0.76 -13.67 4.35
N GLY A 99 -0.14 -14.17 3.51
CA GLY A 99 -1.22 -15.11 3.88
C GLY A 99 -2.31 -14.50 4.78
N ARG A 100 -2.24 -13.19 5.03
CA ARG A 100 -3.15 -12.44 5.91
C ARG A 100 -2.96 -10.93 5.72
N PRO A 101 -3.94 -10.09 6.11
CA PRO A 101 -3.82 -8.64 6.05
C PRO A 101 -2.91 -8.13 7.17
N VAL A 102 -1.63 -7.87 6.86
CA VAL A 102 -0.63 -7.41 7.85
C VAL A 102 -0.12 -6.00 7.59
N VAL A 103 -0.07 -5.55 6.33
CA VAL A 103 0.35 -4.19 5.98
C VAL A 103 -0.90 -3.34 5.77
N SER A 104 -0.94 -2.16 6.36
CA SER A 104 -2.06 -1.23 6.19
C SER A 104 -2.05 -0.59 4.80
N CYS A 105 -3.22 -0.14 4.32
CA CYS A 105 -3.28 0.57 3.03
C CYS A 105 -2.58 1.94 3.09
N ALA A 106 -2.55 2.58 4.26
CA ALA A 106 -1.78 3.79 4.50
C ALA A 106 -0.27 3.57 4.32
N ASP A 107 0.28 2.48 4.89
CA ASP A 107 1.69 2.14 4.72
C ASP A 107 2.02 1.82 3.26
N ILE A 108 1.10 1.17 2.54
CA ILE A 108 1.25 0.92 1.11
C ILE A 108 1.32 2.24 0.33
N LEU A 109 0.51 3.24 0.67
CA LEU A 109 0.57 4.56 0.03
C LEU A 109 1.91 5.26 0.26
N VAL A 110 2.45 5.18 1.49
CA VAL A 110 3.76 5.75 1.84
C VAL A 110 4.86 5.10 1.02
N VAL A 111 4.86 3.78 0.90
CA VAL A 111 5.93 3.07 0.19
C VAL A 111 5.79 3.15 -1.33
N ALA A 112 4.57 3.32 -1.85
CA ALA A 112 4.28 3.44 -3.28
C ALA A 112 4.50 4.86 -3.83
N THR A 113 4.94 5.81 -3.00
CA THR A 113 5.18 7.21 -3.35
C THR A 113 6.67 7.52 -3.27
#